data_AF-A0A3M9ZM32-F1
#
_entry.id   AF-A0A3M9ZM32-F1
#
_cell.length_a   1.000
_cell.length_b   1.000
_cell.length_c   1.000
_cell.angle_alpha   90.00
_cell.angle_beta   90.00
_cell.angle_gamma   90.00
#
_symmetry.space_group_name_H-M   'P 1'
#
loop_
_entity.id
_entity.type
_entity.pdbx_description
1 polymer ?
#
loop_
_entity_poly.entity_id
_entity_poly.type
_entity_poly.pdbx_seq_one_letter_code
_entity_poly.pdbx_strand_id
1 'polypeptide(L)'
;GEARCGCGAAPQLAGPLWTGPLFEEGLARAMLAECEGRRVDPSCARLLERAAAEAGMPACYYTVDEVASRARSSPPRLARLIERLRRAGHGASPTSLDPTGFRTTAPMPEILACV
;
A
#
# COMPACT_ATOMS: atom_id res chain seq x y z
N GLY A 1 4.97 -25.41 -13.68
CA GLY A 1 5.09 -25.96 -12.31
C GLY A 1 3.99 -25.35 -11.47
N GLU A 2 3.40 -26.11 -10.55
CA GLU A 2 2.39 -25.58 -9.63
C GLU A 2 2.99 -24.45 -8.78
N ALA A 3 2.30 -23.31 -8.74
CA ALA A 3 2.66 -22.24 -7.81
C ALA A 3 2.60 -22.77 -6.37
N ARG A 4 3.57 -22.42 -5.54
CA ARG A 4 3.59 -22.76 -4.11
C ARG A 4 3.72 -21.48 -3.31
N CYS A 5 2.94 -21.35 -2.24
CA CYS A 5 3.11 -20.28 -1.28
C CYS A 5 4.42 -20.48 -0.51
N GLY A 6 5.11 -19.41 -0.12
CA GLY A 6 6.34 -19.49 0.69
C GLY A 6 6.16 -20.18 2.05
N CYS A 7 4.92 -20.37 2.51
CA CYS A 7 4.60 -21.15 3.72
C CYS A 7 4.29 -22.64 3.46
N GLY A 8 4.32 -23.11 2.20
CA GLY A 8 4.04 -24.49 1.83
C GLY A 8 2.56 -24.83 1.60
N ALA A 9 1.63 -23.92 1.89
CA ALA A 9 0.21 -24.10 1.57
C ALA A 9 -0.06 -24.01 0.05
N ALA A 10 -1.11 -24.70 -0.39
CA ALA A 10 -1.60 -24.60 -1.76
C ALA A 10 -2.15 -23.18 -2.01
N PRO A 11 -1.70 -22.47 -3.07
CA PRO A 11 -2.25 -21.17 -3.39
C PRO A 11 -3.70 -21.30 -3.86
N GLN A 12 -4.53 -20.35 -3.46
CA GLN A 12 -5.88 -20.20 -3.97
C GLN A 12 -5.90 -19.17 -5.10
N LEU A 13 -6.65 -19.46 -6.16
CA LEU A 13 -6.82 -18.55 -7.30
C LEU A 13 -7.99 -17.60 -7.03
N ALA A 14 -7.78 -16.30 -7.28
CA ALA A 14 -8.82 -15.28 -7.23
C ALA A 14 -8.93 -14.59 -8.59
N GLY A 15 -10.10 -14.64 -9.24
CA GLY A 15 -10.40 -13.84 -10.43
C GLY A 15 -11.40 -14.43 -11.43
N PRO A 16 -11.53 -13.79 -12.62
CA PRO A 16 -10.65 -12.75 -13.17
C PRO A 16 -10.77 -11.39 -12.45
N LEU A 17 -9.68 -10.61 -12.44
CA LEU A 17 -9.56 -9.30 -11.78
C LEU A 17 -8.82 -8.33 -12.70
N TRP A 18 -9.06 -7.03 -12.54
CA TRP A 18 -8.16 -6.01 -13.08
C TRP A 18 -6.87 -5.97 -12.27
N THR A 19 -5.73 -6.15 -12.95
CA THR A 19 -4.38 -6.16 -12.34
C THR A 19 -3.47 -5.05 -12.87
N GLY A 20 -4.01 -4.15 -13.70
CA GLY A 20 -3.30 -2.99 -14.20
C GLY A 20 -3.26 -1.84 -13.17
N PRO A 21 -2.69 -0.68 -13.55
CA PRO A 21 -2.67 0.51 -12.72
C PRO A 21 -4.08 0.91 -12.25
N LEU A 22 -4.21 1.24 -10.97
CA LEU A 22 -5.45 1.75 -10.37
C LEU A 22 -5.46 3.27 -10.28
N PHE A 23 -4.28 3.89 -10.23
CA PHE A 23 -4.10 5.32 -10.04
C PHE A 23 -3.16 5.86 -11.11
N GLU A 24 -3.46 7.08 -11.56
CA GLU A 24 -2.62 7.86 -12.45
C GLU A 24 -2.18 9.11 -11.67
N GLU A 25 -0.87 9.28 -11.51
CA GLU A 25 -0.30 10.29 -10.62
C GLU A 25 -0.62 11.71 -11.10
N GLY A 26 -0.53 11.97 -12.41
CA GLY A 26 -0.79 13.28 -12.99
C GLY A 26 -2.22 13.74 -12.74
N LEU A 27 -3.19 12.86 -12.96
CA LEU A 27 -4.61 13.09 -12.72
C LEU A 27 -4.89 13.34 -11.24
N ALA A 28 -4.35 12.51 -10.35
CA ALA A 28 -4.54 12.70 -8.90
C ALA A 28 -3.97 14.04 -8.43
N ARG A 29 -2.80 14.44 -8.93
CA ARG A 29 -2.19 15.75 -8.62
C ARG A 29 -3.00 16.92 -9.21
N ALA A 30 -3.52 16.79 -10.41
CA ALA A 30 -4.39 17.79 -11.01
C ALA A 30 -5.68 17.99 -10.21
N MET A 31 -6.30 16.90 -9.75
CA MET A 31 -7.47 16.96 -8.86
C MET A 31 -7.14 17.60 -7.51
N LEU A 32 -5.95 17.34 -6.95
CA LEU A 32 -5.51 17.93 -5.69
C LEU A 32 -5.35 19.46 -5.80
N ALA A 33 -4.78 19.96 -6.90
CA ALA A 33 -4.65 21.40 -7.14
C ALA A 33 -6.02 22.10 -7.23
N GLU A 34 -7.03 21.42 -7.80
CA GLU A 34 -8.40 21.94 -7.89
C GLU A 34 -9.12 22.00 -6.54
N CYS A 35 -8.64 21.28 -5.51
CA CYS A 35 -9.27 21.28 -4.20
C CYS A 35 -9.17 22.64 -3.48
N GLU A 36 -8.11 23.43 -3.73
CA GLU A 36 -7.95 24.75 -3.11
C GLU A 36 -9.01 25.77 -3.59
N GLY A 37 -9.47 25.63 -4.84
CA GLY A 37 -10.45 26.53 -5.47
C GLY A 37 -11.90 26.06 -5.37
N ARG A 38 -12.17 24.93 -4.72
CA ARG A 38 -13.49 24.27 -4.72
C ARG A 38 -13.93 23.93 -3.30
N ARG A 39 -15.25 23.95 -3.08
CA ARG A 39 -15.83 23.45 -1.83
C ARG A 39 -15.91 21.93 -1.88
N VAL A 40 -14.87 21.28 -1.37
CA VAL A 40 -14.77 19.82 -1.20
C VAL A 40 -14.64 19.45 0.27
N ASP A 41 -14.87 18.18 0.59
CA ASP A 41 -14.61 17.68 1.93
C ASP A 41 -13.09 17.69 2.22
N PRO A 42 -12.63 18.09 3.43
CA PRO A 42 -11.21 18.08 3.77
C PRO A 42 -10.51 16.72 3.61
N SER A 43 -11.26 15.61 3.64
CA SER A 43 -10.73 14.28 3.38
C SER A 43 -10.34 14.03 1.93
N CYS A 44 -10.89 14.78 0.97
CA CYS A 44 -10.57 14.65 -0.45
C CYS A 44 -9.08 14.88 -0.71
N ALA A 45 -8.51 15.95 -0.14
CA ALA A 45 -7.08 16.26 -0.28
C ALA A 45 -6.21 15.10 0.20
N ARG A 46 -6.50 14.57 1.40
CA ARG A 46 -5.77 13.43 1.98
C ARG A 46 -5.89 12.16 1.14
N LEU A 47 -7.06 11.90 0.55
CA LEU A 47 -7.28 10.74 -0.31
C LEU A 47 -6.47 10.88 -1.60
N LEU A 48 -6.50 12.06 -2.23
CA LEU A 48 -5.77 12.37 -3.46
C LEU A 48 -4.25 12.36 -3.26
N GLU A 49 -3.75 12.87 -2.13
CA GLU A 49 -2.34 12.77 -1.74
C GLU A 49 -1.88 11.31 -1.66
N ARG A 50 -2.70 10.44 -1.05
CA ARG A 50 -2.40 9.00 -0.97
C ARG A 50 -2.48 8.33 -2.35
N ALA A 51 -3.51 8.64 -3.13
CA ALA A 51 -3.69 8.12 -4.49
C ALA A 51 -2.49 8.49 -5.40
N ALA A 52 -2.01 9.72 -5.32
CA ALA A 52 -0.82 10.17 -6.03
C ALA A 52 0.44 9.44 -5.53
N ALA A 53 0.61 9.29 -4.21
CA ALA A 53 1.76 8.62 -3.62
C ALA A 53 1.81 7.11 -3.88
N GLU A 54 0.66 6.48 -4.11
CA GLU A 54 0.54 5.04 -4.38
C GLU A 54 0.42 4.71 -5.88
N ALA A 55 0.42 5.72 -6.75
CA ALA A 55 0.47 5.53 -8.18
C ALA A 55 1.77 4.79 -8.57
N GLY A 56 1.65 3.80 -9.45
CA GLY A 56 2.77 2.94 -9.86
C GLY A 56 3.18 1.88 -8.83
N MET A 57 2.56 1.83 -7.65
CA MET A 57 2.80 0.77 -6.67
C MET A 57 2.05 -0.52 -7.04
N PRO A 58 2.45 -1.69 -6.48
CA PRO A 58 1.76 -2.96 -6.74
C PRO A 58 0.26 -2.90 -6.45
N ALA A 59 -0.55 -3.65 -7.20
CA ALA A 59 -2.02 -3.58 -7.15
C ALA A 59 -2.63 -3.99 -5.78
N CYS A 60 -1.94 -4.83 -5.02
CA CYS A 60 -2.35 -5.25 -3.68
C CYS A 60 -1.64 -4.44 -2.59
N TYR A 61 -2.22 -4.43 -1.39
CA TYR A 61 -1.68 -3.76 -0.21
C TYR A 61 -1.70 -4.70 0.99
N TYR A 62 -0.99 -4.31 2.05
CA TYR A 62 -0.99 -4.97 3.36
C TYR A 62 -1.50 -4.00 4.41
N THR A 63 -2.01 -4.50 5.53
CA THR A 63 -2.29 -3.68 6.72
C THR A 63 -1.24 -3.91 7.79
N VAL A 64 -0.94 -2.88 8.59
CA VAL A 64 0.08 -3.00 9.65
C VAL A 64 -0.31 -4.08 10.66
N ASP A 65 -1.58 -4.18 11.02
CA ASP A 65 -2.13 -5.16 11.95
C ASP A 65 -1.97 -6.60 11.46
N GLU A 66 -2.26 -6.87 10.18
CA GLU A 66 -2.08 -8.20 9.58
C GLU A 66 -0.61 -8.64 9.63
N VAL A 67 0.30 -7.74 9.24
CA VAL A 67 1.74 -8.04 9.21
C VAL A 67 2.30 -8.20 10.63
N ALA A 68 1.94 -7.33 11.57
CA ALA A 68 2.38 -7.42 12.97
C ALA A 68 1.87 -8.70 13.64
N SER A 69 0.62 -9.09 13.36
CA SER A 69 0.05 -10.37 13.80
C SER A 69 0.87 -11.56 13.29
N ARG A 70 1.21 -11.57 11.99
CA ARG A 70 2.09 -12.59 11.40
C ARG A 70 3.48 -12.63 12.03
N ALA A 71 4.04 -11.47 12.37
CA ALA A 71 5.33 -11.35 13.04
C ALA A 71 5.28 -11.65 14.56
N ARG A 72 4.08 -11.80 15.14
CA ARG A 72 3.84 -11.86 16.60
C ARG A 72 4.46 -10.65 17.32
N SER A 73 4.35 -9.47 16.72
CA SER A 73 4.84 -8.19 17.26
C SER A 73 3.69 -7.20 17.46
N SER A 74 3.96 -6.12 18.18
CA SER A 74 3.00 -5.02 18.31
C SER A 74 3.00 -4.17 17.04
N PRO A 75 1.83 -3.75 16.51
CA PRO A 75 1.76 -2.92 15.31
C PRO A 75 2.56 -1.61 15.46
N PRO A 76 3.57 -1.34 14.62
CA PRO A 76 4.24 -0.04 14.62
C PRO A 76 3.31 1.06 14.06
N ARG A 77 3.73 2.33 14.18
CA ARG A 77 3.06 3.40 13.42
C ARG A 77 3.30 3.20 11.92
N LEU A 78 2.25 3.31 11.11
CA LEU A 78 2.31 3.18 9.64
C LEU A 78 3.46 3.98 9.01
N ALA A 79 3.61 5.25 9.40
CA ALA A 79 4.69 6.10 8.90
C ALA A 79 6.09 5.55 9.19
N ARG A 80 6.30 4.93 10.37
CA ARG A 80 7.58 4.31 10.75
C ARG A 80 7.87 3.06 9.92
N LEU A 81 6.84 2.25 9.65
CA LEU A 81 6.97 1.07 8.79
C LEU A 81 7.36 1.47 7.36
N ILE A 82 6.65 2.44 6.77
CA ILE A 82 6.95 2.96 5.43
C ILE A 82 8.38 3.51 5.37
N GLU A 83 8.81 4.25 6.38
CA GLU A 83 10.17 4.78 6.45
C GLU A 83 11.24 3.67 6.53
N ARG A 84 11.00 2.63 7.33
CA ARG A 84 11.88 1.44 7.40
C ARG A 84 12.00 0.74 6.06
N LEU A 85 10.88 0.51 5.37
CA LEU A 85 10.85 -0.11 4.03
C LEU A 85 11.62 0.71 3.00
N ARG A 86 11.42 2.04 2.99
CA ARG A 86 12.17 2.94 2.10
C ARG A 86 13.67 2.94 2.40
N ARG A 87 14.07 2.95 3.67
CA ARG A 87 15.47 2.83 4.08
C ARG A 87 16.11 1.50 3.66
N ALA A 88 15.32 0.44 3.57
CA ALA A 88 15.74 -0.86 3.06
C ALA A 88 15.82 -0.92 1.51
N GLY A 89 15.50 0.17 0.81
CA GLY A 89 15.60 0.27 -0.65
C GLY A 89 14.32 -0.09 -1.40
N HIS A 90 13.19 -0.28 -0.71
CA HIS A 90 11.93 -0.64 -1.34
C HIS A 90 11.04 0.57 -1.61
N GLY A 91 10.25 0.49 -2.69
CA GLY A 91 9.09 1.36 -2.84
C GLY A 91 8.12 1.09 -1.69
N ALA A 92 7.61 2.15 -1.06
CA ALA A 92 6.55 2.04 -0.07
C ALA A 92 5.71 3.31 0.00
N SER A 93 4.39 3.15 0.13
CA SER A 93 3.43 4.24 0.25
C SER A 93 2.30 3.84 1.19
N PRO A 94 1.58 4.79 1.82
CA PRO A 94 0.24 4.49 2.33
C PRO A 94 -0.69 4.14 1.14
N THR A 95 -1.84 3.51 1.43
CA THR A 95 -2.93 3.37 0.44
C THR A 95 -4.12 4.26 0.81
N SER A 96 -4.82 4.76 -0.20
CA SER A 96 -6.12 5.43 -0.08
C SER A 96 -7.25 4.46 0.30
N LEU A 97 -7.04 3.15 0.11
CA LEU A 97 -8.04 2.11 0.34
C LEU A 97 -8.21 1.73 1.81
N ASP A 98 -7.18 1.98 2.64
CA ASP A 98 -7.19 1.56 4.04
C ASP A 98 -6.37 2.53 4.94
N PRO A 99 -6.90 2.99 6.09
CA PRO A 99 -6.18 3.87 7.02
C PRO A 99 -4.86 3.31 7.57
N THR A 100 -4.77 1.99 7.80
CA THR A 100 -3.56 1.28 8.25
C THR A 100 -2.85 0.56 7.10
N GLY A 101 -3.34 0.71 5.87
CA GLY A 101 -2.79 0.06 4.71
C GLY A 101 -1.53 0.72 4.14
N PHE A 102 -0.66 -0.11 3.58
CA PHE A 102 0.49 0.30 2.79
C PHE A 102 0.70 -0.60 1.58
N ARG A 103 1.25 -0.03 0.51
CA ARG A 103 1.81 -0.79 -0.62
C ARG A 103 3.31 -0.82 -0.50
N THR A 104 3.94 -1.89 -0.97
CA THR A 104 5.38 -1.98 -1.05
C THR A 104 5.83 -2.94 -2.13
N THR A 105 7.03 -2.69 -2.68
CA THR A 105 7.72 -3.65 -3.55
C THR A 105 8.50 -4.70 -2.76
N ALA A 106 8.56 -4.58 -1.43
CA ALA A 106 9.30 -5.50 -0.58
C ALA A 106 8.67 -6.90 -0.57
N PRO A 107 9.47 -7.97 -0.57
CA PRO A 107 8.97 -9.33 -0.36
C PRO A 107 8.58 -9.53 1.11
N MET A 108 7.64 -10.47 1.36
CA MET A 108 7.08 -10.72 2.70
C MET A 108 8.12 -10.87 3.83
N PRO A 109 9.26 -11.59 3.67
CA PRO A 109 10.27 -11.69 4.72
C PRO A 109 10.84 -10.33 5.17
N GLU A 110 11.03 -9.41 4.23
CA GLU A 110 11.54 -8.06 4.52
C GLU A 110 10.48 -7.16 5.14
N ILE A 111 9.21 -7.33 4.73
CA ILE A 111 8.07 -6.67 5.38
C ILE A 111 8.00 -7.09 6.86
N LEU A 112 8.10 -8.39 7.14
CA LEU A 112 8.06 -8.93 8.51
C LEU A 112 9.24 -8.46 9.37
N ALA A 113 10.42 -8.25 8.79
CA ALA A 113 11.56 -7.69 9.50
C ALA A 113 11.38 -6.20 9.87
N CYS A 114 10.42 -5.51 9.26
CA CYS A 114 10.19 -4.08 9.47
C CYS A 114 9.09 -3.76 10.48
N VAL A 115 8.35 -4.75 11.00
CA VAL A 115 7.27 -4.55 12.00
C VAL A 115 7.76 -4.64 13.44
#